data_AF-A0A527YTL0-F1
#
_entry.id   AF-A0A527YTL0-F1
#
_cell.length_a   1.000
_cell.length_b   1.000
_cell.length_c   1.000
_cell.angle_alpha   90.00
_cell.angle_beta   90.00
_cell.angle_gamma   90.00
#
_symmetry.space_group_name_H-M   'P 1'
#
loop_
_entity.id
_entity.type
_entity.pdbx_description
1 polymer ?
#
loop_
_entity_poly.entity_id
_entity_poly.type
_entity_poly.pdbx_seq_one_letter_code
_entity_poly.pdbx_strand_id
1 'polypeptide(L)'
;AKPSIQVTMNGRVISKDQNTGRQLHHIGDIRNRGGDQIFVLATKQNGFFSPVDETVAEALAELDGSRLAATYTEEQLAVDIGAKLGID
;
A
#
# COMPACT_ATOMS: atom_id res chain seq x y z
N ALA A 1 1.51 -19.21 1.85
CA ALA A 1 2.25 -18.06 1.31
C ALA A 1 2.89 -17.32 2.48
N LYS A 2 4.04 -16.70 2.28
CA LYS A 2 4.65 -15.79 3.26
C LYS A 2 4.46 -14.36 2.73
N PRO A 3 3.31 -13.71 3.03
CA PRO A 3 3.01 -12.40 2.47
C PRO A 3 4.02 -11.35 2.95
N SER A 4 4.24 -10.32 2.15
CA SER A 4 5.01 -9.12 2.52
C SER A 4 4.51 -7.93 1.73
N ILE A 5 4.60 -6.75 2.33
CA ILE A 5 4.29 -5.51 1.63
C ILE A 5 5.54 -5.00 0.94
N GLN A 6 5.39 -4.58 -0.31
CA GLN A 6 6.45 -3.96 -1.08
C GLN A 6 5.91 -2.74 -1.81
N VAL A 7 6.69 -1.67 -1.78
CA VAL A 7 6.60 -0.56 -2.72
C VAL A 7 7.51 -0.85 -3.92
N THR A 8 6.95 -0.85 -5.12
CA THR A 8 7.70 -1.06 -6.36
C THR A 8 8.28 0.25 -6.89
N MET A 9 9.26 0.19 -7.80
CA MET A 9 9.91 1.38 -8.37
C MET A 9 8.93 2.32 -9.13
N ASN A 10 7.77 1.84 -9.57
CA ASN A 10 6.73 2.66 -10.17
C ASN A 10 5.66 3.12 -9.16
N GLY A 11 5.95 3.05 -7.86
CA GLY A 11 5.10 3.53 -6.78
C GLY A 11 3.91 2.63 -6.46
N ARG A 12 3.83 1.40 -6.98
CA ARG A 12 2.73 0.49 -6.60
C ARG A 12 3.04 -0.13 -5.25
N VAL A 13 2.03 -0.14 -4.38
CA VAL A 13 2.08 -0.83 -3.09
C VAL A 13 1.35 -2.15 -3.24
N ILE A 14 2.07 -3.26 -3.10
CA ILE A 14 1.55 -4.60 -3.32
C ILE A 14 1.82 -5.51 -2.13
N SER A 15 0.94 -6.48 -1.92
CA SER A 15 1.26 -7.68 -1.16
C SER A 15 1.81 -8.73 -2.12
N LYS A 16 2.93 -9.35 -1.78
CA LYS A 16 3.56 -10.44 -2.54
C LYS A 16 3.93 -11.61 -1.63
N ASP A 17 4.00 -12.80 -2.19
CA ASP A 17 4.56 -13.97 -1.51
C ASP A 17 6.09 -13.94 -1.57
N GLN A 18 6.77 -13.86 -0.42
CA GLN A 18 8.23 -13.81 -0.32
C GLN A 18 8.90 -15.06 -0.93
N ASN A 19 8.24 -16.22 -0.87
CA ASN A 19 8.83 -17.48 -1.34
C ASN A 19 8.90 -17.55 -2.87
N THR A 20 7.96 -16.91 -3.57
CA THR A 20 7.80 -17.02 -5.03
C THR A 20 7.98 -15.70 -5.76
N GLY A 21 7.98 -14.58 -5.04
CA GLY A 21 7.95 -13.23 -5.61
C GLY A 21 6.61 -12.86 -6.26
N ARG A 22 5.62 -13.76 -6.24
CA ARG A 22 4.33 -13.54 -6.89
C ARG A 22 3.54 -12.45 -6.17
N GLN A 23 3.04 -11.49 -6.93
CA GLN A 23 2.05 -10.53 -6.43
C GLN A 23 0.76 -11.26 -6.05
N LEU A 24 0.29 -11.00 -4.84
CA LEU A 24 -0.96 -11.52 -4.28
C LEU A 24 -2.07 -10.48 -4.42
N HIS A 25 -1.82 -9.25 -3.95
CA HIS A 25 -2.82 -8.17 -3.94
C HIS A 25 -2.18 -6.83 -4.31
N HIS A 26 -2.95 -5.98 -5.00
CA HIS A 26 -2.61 -4.56 -5.17
C HIS A 26 -3.29 -3.78 -4.05
N ILE A 27 -2.50 -3.11 -3.21
CA ILE A 27 -2.99 -2.40 -2.02
C ILE A 27 -3.25 -0.93 -2.34
N GLY A 28 -2.42 -0.30 -3.16
CA GLY A 28 -2.55 1.12 -3.49
C GLY A 28 -1.39 1.62 -4.34
N ASP A 29 -1.35 2.93 -4.53
CA ASP A 29 -0.27 3.60 -5.27
C ASP A 29 0.26 4.78 -4.48
N ILE A 30 1.55 5.05 -4.60
CA ILE A 30 2.17 6.33 -4.24
C ILE A 30 2.05 7.24 -5.44
N ARG A 31 1.32 8.34 -5.29
CA ARG A 31 1.09 9.33 -6.33
C ARG A 31 1.79 10.62 -5.99
N ASN A 32 2.38 11.28 -6.99
CA ASN A 32 2.84 12.64 -6.83
C ASN A 32 1.66 13.60 -6.98
N ARG A 33 1.40 14.43 -5.96
CA ARG A 33 0.43 15.52 -6.01
C ARG A 33 1.12 16.81 -5.57
N GLY A 34 1.36 17.71 -6.51
CA GLY A 34 1.93 19.03 -6.23
C GLY A 34 3.35 18.99 -5.66
N GLY A 35 4.14 17.97 -6.01
CA GLY A 35 5.49 17.77 -5.47
C GLY A 35 5.56 16.78 -4.31
N ASP A 36 4.41 16.40 -3.74
CA ASP A 36 4.33 15.52 -2.58
C ASP A 36 4.00 14.09 -3.00
N GLN A 37 4.76 13.12 -2.49
CA GLN A 37 4.41 11.72 -2.61
C GLN A 37 3.31 11.41 -1.58
N ILE A 38 2.20 10.87 -2.05
CA ILE A 38 1.04 10.55 -1.21
C ILE A 38 0.61 9.13 -1.48
N PHE A 39 0.44 8.33 -0.43
CA PHE A 39 -0.17 7.02 -0.54
C PHE A 39 -1.66 7.15 -0.81
N VAL A 40 -2.14 6.41 -1.81
CA VAL A 40 -3.54 6.35 -2.20
C VAL A 40 -3.97 4.89 -2.18
N LEU A 41 -4.87 4.56 -1.25
CA LEU A 41 -5.40 3.22 -1.09
C LEU A 41 -6.22 2.80 -2.31
N ALA A 42 -6.10 1.54 -2.74
CA ALA A 42 -6.81 1.03 -3.90
C ALA A 42 -8.29 0.79 -3.60
N THR A 43 -9.08 1.85 -3.45
CA THR A 43 -10.53 1.77 -3.22
C THR A 43 -11.32 2.25 -4.44
N LYS A 44 -12.62 1.91 -4.51
CA LYS A 44 -13.51 2.46 -5.54
C LYS A 44 -13.61 3.99 -5.46
N GLN A 45 -13.61 4.54 -4.24
CA GLN A 45 -13.66 5.99 -3.97
C GLN A 45 -12.43 6.70 -4.56
N ASN A 46 -11.26 6.06 -4.52
CA ASN A 46 -10.03 6.56 -5.12
C ASN A 46 -9.89 6.26 -6.62
N GLY A 47 -10.93 5.69 -7.25
CA GLY A 47 -11.01 5.45 -8.68
C GLY A 47 -10.27 4.21 -9.18
N PHE A 48 -9.96 3.25 -8.30
CA PHE A 48 -9.31 2.00 -8.71
C PHE A 48 -10.32 1.03 -9.34
N PHE A 49 -9.94 0.44 -10.48
CA PHE A 49 -10.75 -0.55 -11.18
C PHE A 49 -10.91 -1.85 -10.40
N SER A 50 -9.84 -2.29 -9.73
CA SER A 50 -9.82 -3.46 -8.85
C SER A 50 -9.56 -2.98 -7.43
N PRO A 51 -10.61 -2.66 -6.66
CA PRO A 51 -10.44 -2.23 -5.29
C PRO A 51 -9.99 -3.38 -4.39
N VAL A 52 -9.33 -3.06 -3.28
CA VAL A 52 -9.19 -3.98 -2.13
C VAL A 52 -10.58 -4.32 -1.56
N ASP A 53 -10.66 -5.44 -0.86
CA ASP A 53 -11.87 -5.79 -0.12
C ASP A 53 -12.13 -4.80 1.03
N GLU A 54 -13.37 -4.79 1.51
CA GLU A 54 -13.84 -3.84 2.52
C GLU A 54 -13.06 -3.94 3.83
N THR A 55 -12.68 -5.15 4.25
CA THR A 55 -11.90 -5.37 5.47
C THR A 55 -10.50 -4.76 5.37
N VAL A 56 -9.82 -4.96 4.24
CA VAL A 56 -8.53 -4.30 3.96
C VAL A 56 -8.70 -2.79 3.83
N ALA A 57 -9.78 -2.33 3.19
CA ALA A 57 -10.06 -0.92 3.03
C ALA A 57 -10.23 -0.22 4.39
N GLU A 58 -11.01 -0.80 5.30
CA GLU A 58 -11.25 -0.29 6.64
C GLU A 58 -9.95 -0.30 7.48
N ALA A 59 -9.19 -1.40 7.43
CA ALA A 59 -7.95 -1.52 8.19
C ALA A 59 -6.89 -0.48 7.79
N LEU A 60 -6.89 -0.07 6.52
CA LEU A 60 -5.91 0.84 5.94
C LEU A 60 -6.45 2.26 5.72
N ALA A 61 -7.71 2.54 6.08
CA ALA A 61 -8.36 3.83 5.82
C ALA A 61 -7.59 5.02 6.41
N GLU A 62 -6.97 4.83 7.59
CA GLU A 62 -6.16 5.86 8.26
C GLU A 62 -4.86 6.20 7.50
N LEU A 63 -4.35 5.27 6.70
CA LEU A 63 -3.13 5.48 5.92
C LEU A 63 -3.43 6.16 4.59
N ASP A 64 -4.66 6.09 4.08
CA ASP A 64 -5.04 6.70 2.82
C ASP A 64 -4.87 8.23 2.86
N GLY A 65 -4.14 8.77 1.89
CA GLY A 65 -3.75 10.19 1.86
C GLY A 65 -2.51 10.54 2.68
N SER A 66 -1.84 9.56 3.30
CA SER A 66 -0.59 9.81 4.02
C SER A 66 0.49 10.35 3.10
N ARG A 67 1.12 11.46 3.50
CA ARG A 67 2.23 12.06 2.78
C ARG A 67 3.54 11.39 3.16
N LEU A 68 4.26 10.90 2.16
CA LEU A 68 5.60 10.40 2.32
C LEU A 68 6.58 11.57 2.32
N ALA A 69 7.50 11.55 3.27
CA ALA A 69 8.48 12.58 3.51
C ALA A 69 9.76 11.96 4.09
N ALA A 70 10.80 12.77 4.32
CA ALA A 70 12.06 12.26 4.89
C ALA A 70 11.88 11.51 6.24
N THR A 71 10.84 11.83 7.00
CA THR A 71 10.51 11.19 8.28
C THR A 71 9.53 10.02 8.16
N TYR A 72 8.89 9.84 6.99
CA TYR A 72 7.91 8.78 6.74
C TYR A 72 8.10 8.24 5.33
N THR A 73 8.91 7.19 5.22
CA THR A 73 9.41 6.66 3.95
C THR A 73 8.50 5.56 3.39
N GLU A 74 8.81 5.13 2.17
CA GLU A 74 8.13 4.01 1.50
C GLU A 74 8.26 2.70 2.31
N GLU A 75 9.41 2.49 2.94
CA GLU A 75 9.66 1.34 3.81
C GLU A 75 8.82 1.40 5.08
N GLN A 76 8.70 2.58 5.72
CA GLN A 76 7.87 2.73 6.90
C GLN A 76 6.39 2.51 6.58
N LEU A 77 5.92 3.05 5.44
CA LEU A 77 4.56 2.78 4.95
C LEU A 77 4.33 1.27 4.76
N ALA A 78 5.28 0.54 4.17
CA ALA A 78 5.15 -0.90 3.98
C ALA A 78 5.06 -1.67 5.31
N VAL A 79 5.86 -1.26 6.31
CA VAL A 79 5.81 -1.82 7.67
C VAL A 79 4.46 -1.57 8.32
N ASP A 80 3.95 -0.34 8.26
CA ASP A 80 2.68 0.05 8.88
C ASP A 80 1.49 -0.67 8.24
N ILE A 81 1.48 -0.81 6.91
CA ILE A 81 0.49 -1.62 6.19
C ILE A 81 0.59 -3.09 6.62
N GLY A 82 1.82 -3.63 6.72
CA GLY A 82 2.04 -5.00 7.18
C GLY A 82 1.46 -5.23 8.57
N ALA A 83 1.74 -4.33 9.52
CA ALA A 83 1.22 -4.39 10.88
C ALA A 83 -0.31 -4.31 10.94
N LYS A 84 -0.93 -3.41 10.16
CA LYS A 84 -2.40 -3.28 10.08
C LYS A 84 -3.08 -4.51 9.47
N LEU A 85 -2.39 -5.24 8.58
CA LEU A 85 -2.90 -6.44 7.92
C LEU A 85 -2.46 -7.76 8.60
N GLY A 86 -1.67 -7.70 9.66
CA GLY A 86 -1.12 -8.89 10.33
C GLY A 86 -0.13 -9.68 9.46
N ILE A 87 0.70 -8.96 8.69
CA ILE A 87 1.74 -9.52 7.82
C ILE A 87 3.11 -9.22 8.43
N ASP A 88 3.87 -10.29 8.75
CA ASP A 88 5.23 -10.25 9.33
C ASP A 88 6.35 -10.29 8.28
#